data_AF-A0AAU8G4W4-F1
#
_entry.id   AF-A0AAU8G4W4-F1
#
_cell.length_a   1.000
_cell.length_b   1.000
_cell.length_c   1.000
_cell.angle_alpha   90.00
_cell.angle_beta   90.00
_cell.angle_gamma   90.00
#
_symmetry.space_group_name_H-M   'P 1'
#
loop_
_entity.id
_entity.type
_entity.pdbx_description
1 polymer ?
#
loop_
_entity_poly.entity_id
_entity_poly.type
_entity_poly.pdbx_seq_one_letter_code
_entity_poly.pdbx_strand_id
1 'polypeptide(L)'
;MSGMAHERLKAGEHGEIFIKQTSSGSFQARVRVRLLDGTETQISRSRKTRAAARLAVQVEIDDRLKRPKGSADLKHDSTVGLAARQWIDELRVQSAWPNARRRPQTVDEYERLLGTLMVPKLGRLRLHELTTARCQAWIDGIIEAGRKGPHDMVVTAAQVRMAFKAVLDRAIVHDALRSNPMDKTTTPRRKQPNPAALTVTDVFRLRAAVR
;
A
#
# COMPACT_ATOMS: atom_id res chain seq x y z
N MET A 1 -40.61 32.38 11.97
CA MET A 1 -39.93 31.82 10.78
C MET A 1 -39.19 30.57 11.23
N SER A 2 -39.76 29.40 10.92
CA SER A 2 -39.25 28.11 11.39
C SER A 2 -37.86 27.87 10.82
N GLY A 3 -36.85 27.74 11.68
CA GLY A 3 -35.51 27.36 11.26
C GLY A 3 -35.60 25.95 10.68
N MET A 4 -35.49 25.83 9.36
CA MET A 4 -35.46 24.54 8.70
C MET A 4 -34.28 23.76 9.29
N ALA A 5 -34.59 22.77 10.12
CA ALA A 5 -33.63 21.78 10.54
C ALA A 5 -33.18 21.07 9.25
N HIS A 6 -32.00 21.44 8.73
CA HIS A 6 -31.41 20.69 7.64
C HIS A 6 -31.22 19.27 8.14
N GLU A 7 -31.97 18.34 7.56
CA GLU A 7 -31.81 16.91 7.83
C GLU A 7 -30.32 16.58 7.69
N ARG A 8 -29.75 15.96 8.73
CA ARG A 8 -28.33 15.61 8.73
C ARG A 8 -28.08 14.68 7.54
N LEU A 9 -27.20 15.10 6.62
CA LEU A 9 -26.77 14.28 5.49
C LEU A 9 -26.40 12.88 5.98
N LYS A 10 -26.76 11.81 5.27
CA LYS A 10 -26.27 10.46 5.61
C LYS A 10 -24.83 10.30 5.16
N ALA A 11 -24.14 9.28 5.69
CA ALA A 11 -22.77 8.98 5.29
C ALA A 11 -22.71 8.69 3.78
N GLY A 12 -21.87 9.42 3.05
CA GLY A 12 -21.77 9.33 1.59
C GLY A 12 -22.67 10.29 0.82
N GLU A 13 -23.58 11.01 1.47
CA GLU A 13 -24.46 11.97 0.81
C GLU A 13 -23.83 13.37 0.74
N HIS A 14 -24.26 14.12 -0.26
CA HIS A 14 -23.96 15.54 -0.40
C HIS A 14 -25.25 16.36 -0.44
N GLY A 15 -25.18 17.58 0.10
CA GLY A 15 -26.29 18.52 0.03
C GLY A 15 -26.47 19.13 -1.35
N GLU A 16 -27.29 20.17 -1.42
CA GLU A 16 -27.50 20.92 -2.65
C GLU A 16 -26.20 21.58 -3.16
N ILE A 17 -25.96 21.51 -4.47
CA ILE A 17 -24.81 22.14 -5.12
C ILE A 17 -25.17 23.60 -5.44
N PHE A 18 -24.60 24.53 -4.69
CA PHE A 18 -24.75 25.97 -4.91
C PHE A 18 -23.73 26.48 -5.91
N ILE A 19 -24.19 27.18 -6.95
CA ILE A 19 -23.31 27.75 -7.99
C ILE A 19 -23.52 29.25 -8.08
N LYS A 20 -22.44 30.02 -7.93
CA LYS A 20 -22.43 31.48 -8.09
C LYS A 20 -21.40 31.90 -9.13
N GLN A 21 -21.69 32.99 -9.85
CA GLN A 21 -20.69 33.67 -10.66
C GLN A 21 -19.76 34.49 -9.75
N THR A 22 -18.46 34.47 -10.04
CA THR A 22 -17.43 35.22 -9.30
C THR A 22 -17.14 36.54 -10.00
N SER A 23 -16.48 37.47 -9.31
CA SER A 23 -16.05 38.76 -9.88
C SER A 23 -15.16 38.60 -11.11
N SER A 24 -14.42 37.49 -11.23
CA SER A 24 -13.58 37.15 -12.38
C SER A 24 -14.35 36.67 -13.62
N GLY A 25 -15.68 36.58 -13.55
CA GLY A 25 -16.53 36.02 -14.62
C GLY A 25 -16.61 34.49 -14.63
N SER A 26 -15.80 33.79 -13.83
CA SER A 26 -15.89 32.33 -13.66
C SER A 26 -17.04 31.90 -12.73
N PHE A 27 -17.48 30.65 -12.81
CA PHE A 27 -18.51 30.08 -11.94
C PHE A 27 -17.87 29.21 -10.86
N GLN A 28 -18.22 29.46 -9.59
CA GLN A 28 -17.83 28.66 -8.45
C GLN A 28 -19.01 27.81 -7.98
N ALA A 29 -18.85 26.50 -8.01
CA ALA A 29 -19.76 25.54 -7.40
C ALA A 29 -19.25 25.14 -6.01
N ARG A 30 -20.15 25.01 -5.04
CA ARG A 30 -19.87 24.62 -3.65
C ARG A 30 -20.92 23.64 -3.15
N VAL A 31 -20.49 22.65 -2.37
CA VAL A 31 -21.37 21.63 -1.80
C VAL A 31 -20.83 21.16 -0.46
N ARG A 32 -21.72 20.80 0.48
CA ARG A 32 -21.34 20.09 1.71
C ARG A 32 -21.51 18.59 1.48
N VAL A 33 -20.53 17.81 1.90
CA VAL A 33 -20.51 16.34 1.78
C VAL A 33 -20.28 15.75 3.15
N ARG A 34 -21.04 14.74 3.51
CA ARG A 34 -20.74 13.89 4.66
C ARG A 34 -19.96 12.67 4.18
N LEU A 35 -18.71 12.56 4.61
CA LEU A 35 -17.84 11.46 4.27
C LEU A 35 -18.25 10.19 5.02
N LEU A 36 -17.73 9.05 4.56
CA LEU A 36 -18.04 7.73 5.12
C LEU A 36 -17.56 7.54 6.56
N ASP A 37 -16.58 8.32 6.99
CA ASP A 37 -16.09 8.35 8.38
C ASP A 37 -16.94 9.24 9.30
N GLY A 38 -18.05 9.77 8.79
CA GLY A 38 -18.98 10.63 9.52
C GLY A 38 -18.58 12.11 9.55
N THR A 39 -17.43 12.49 9.02
CA THR A 39 -17.00 13.90 8.96
C THR A 39 -17.74 14.67 7.88
N GLU A 40 -18.05 15.95 8.14
CA GLU A 40 -18.64 16.85 7.14
C GLU A 40 -17.57 17.79 6.58
N THR A 41 -17.53 17.92 5.26
CA THR A 41 -16.58 18.80 4.57
C THR A 41 -17.25 19.60 3.47
N GLN A 42 -16.73 20.80 3.21
CA GLN A 42 -17.21 21.64 2.11
C GLN A 42 -16.25 21.53 0.92
N ILE A 43 -16.78 21.11 -0.22
CA ILE A 43 -16.04 21.00 -1.48
C ILE A 43 -16.40 22.19 -2.35
N SER A 44 -15.41 22.75 -3.05
CA SER A 44 -15.64 23.80 -4.04
C SER A 44 -14.74 23.67 -5.25
N ARG A 45 -15.27 23.96 -6.44
CA ARG A 45 -14.51 24.04 -7.69
C ARG A 45 -15.01 25.21 -8.52
N SER A 46 -14.08 25.88 -9.21
CA SER A 46 -14.37 26.97 -10.12
C SER A 46 -14.01 26.60 -11.56
N ARG A 47 -14.86 26.97 -12.51
CA ARG A 47 -14.67 26.77 -13.97
C ARG A 47 -15.28 27.93 -14.77
N LYS A 48 -14.95 28.00 -16.06
CA LYS A 48 -15.43 29.07 -16.96
C LYS A 48 -16.94 29.05 -17.22
N THR A 49 -17.61 27.91 -17.05
CA THR A 49 -19.06 27.78 -17.27
C THR A 49 -19.76 27.18 -16.05
N ARG A 50 -21.05 27.51 -15.87
CA ARG A 50 -21.89 26.97 -14.79
C ARG A 50 -21.92 25.43 -14.80
N ALA A 51 -22.11 24.84 -15.99
CA ALA A 51 -22.14 23.39 -16.17
C ALA A 51 -20.79 22.73 -15.82
N ALA A 52 -19.67 23.30 -16.28
CA ALA A 52 -18.35 22.77 -15.97
C ALA A 52 -18.03 22.86 -14.47
N ALA A 53 -18.45 23.93 -13.79
CA ALA A 53 -18.25 24.06 -12.34
C ALA A 53 -19.05 22.99 -11.57
N ARG A 54 -20.29 22.71 -11.98
CA ARG A 54 -21.13 21.65 -11.41
C ARG A 54 -20.47 20.29 -11.58
N LEU A 55 -20.07 19.94 -12.81
CA LEU A 55 -19.41 18.66 -13.11
C LEU A 55 -18.10 18.51 -12.31
N ALA A 56 -17.29 19.56 -12.24
CA ALA A 56 -16.03 19.53 -11.49
C ALA A 56 -16.24 19.26 -9.99
N VAL A 57 -17.29 19.82 -9.39
CA VAL A 57 -17.65 19.51 -8.00
C VAL A 57 -18.16 18.08 -7.87
N GLN A 58 -19.00 17.59 -8.79
CA GLN A 58 -19.48 16.20 -8.76
C GLN A 58 -18.35 15.18 -8.85
N VAL A 59 -17.39 15.39 -9.76
CA VAL A 59 -16.18 14.54 -9.86
C VAL A 59 -15.40 14.57 -8.56
N GLU A 60 -15.23 15.75 -7.95
CA GLU A 60 -14.51 15.87 -6.67
C GLU A 60 -15.25 15.17 -5.51
N ILE A 61 -16.59 15.21 -5.47
CA ILE A 61 -17.37 14.46 -4.49
C ILE A 61 -17.10 12.96 -4.63
N ASP A 62 -17.23 12.43 -5.85
CA ASP A 62 -17.02 11.02 -6.15
C ASP A 62 -15.61 10.57 -5.78
N ASP A 63 -14.60 11.35 -6.18
CA ASP A 63 -13.20 11.14 -5.80
C ASP A 63 -13.02 11.13 -4.27
N ARG A 64 -13.63 12.09 -3.56
CA ARG A 64 -13.47 12.21 -2.10
C ARG A 64 -14.13 11.06 -1.35
N LEU A 65 -15.26 10.56 -1.84
CA LEU A 65 -15.95 9.40 -1.27
C LEU A 65 -15.20 8.10 -1.54
N LYS A 66 -14.58 7.97 -2.72
CA LYS A 66 -13.80 6.79 -3.11
C LYS A 66 -12.40 6.78 -2.48
N ARG A 67 -11.78 7.92 -2.21
CA ARG A 67 -10.42 7.98 -1.65
C ARG A 67 -10.37 7.46 -0.20
N PRO A 68 -9.44 6.56 0.12
CA PRO A 68 -9.11 6.23 1.51
C PRO A 68 -8.63 7.49 2.24
N LYS A 69 -9.05 7.68 3.49
CA LYS A 69 -8.63 8.84 4.29
C LYS A 69 -7.15 8.78 4.62
N GLY A 70 -6.66 7.59 4.96
CA GLY A 70 -5.38 7.41 5.63
C GLY A 70 -5.42 7.80 7.10
N SER A 71 -4.35 7.43 7.78
CA SER A 71 -4.00 7.86 9.13
C SER A 71 -3.03 9.05 9.10
N ALA A 72 -2.56 9.49 10.27
CA ALA A 72 -1.48 10.46 10.35
C ALA A 72 -0.18 9.92 9.73
N ASP A 73 0.09 8.63 9.92
CA ASP A 73 1.36 8.00 9.52
C ASP A 73 1.39 7.60 8.04
N LEU A 74 0.24 7.19 7.50
CA LEU A 74 0.15 6.70 6.13
C LEU A 74 -1.16 7.07 5.45
N LYS A 75 -1.05 7.62 4.24
CA LYS A 75 -2.16 8.06 3.39
C LYS A 75 -2.09 7.42 2.00
N HIS A 76 -3.19 7.45 1.26
CA HIS A 76 -3.25 6.91 -0.11
C HIS A 76 -2.21 7.51 -1.08
N ASP A 77 -1.78 8.75 -0.85
CA ASP A 77 -0.76 9.47 -1.62
C ASP A 77 0.65 9.32 -1.03
N SER A 78 0.83 8.54 0.03
CA SER A 78 2.15 8.17 0.55
C SER A 78 2.89 7.26 -0.43
N THR A 79 4.22 7.32 -0.42
CA THR A 79 5.03 6.45 -1.28
C THR A 79 5.06 5.02 -0.74
N VAL A 80 5.21 4.05 -1.64
CA VAL A 80 5.38 2.64 -1.27
C VAL A 80 6.62 2.45 -0.39
N GLY A 81 7.70 3.18 -0.68
CA GLY A 81 8.92 3.15 0.13
C GLY A 81 8.70 3.65 1.56
N LEU A 82 7.86 4.68 1.75
CA LEU A 82 7.48 5.16 3.08
C LEU A 82 6.69 4.09 3.84
N ALA A 83 5.68 3.47 3.19
CA ALA A 83 4.90 2.40 3.80
C ALA A 83 5.78 1.22 4.26
N ALA A 84 6.76 0.83 3.44
CA ALA A 84 7.69 -0.24 3.80
C ALA A 84 8.58 0.12 4.99
N ARG A 85 9.12 1.35 5.00
CA ARG A 85 9.93 1.84 6.12
C ARG A 85 9.12 1.86 7.42
N GLN A 86 7.94 2.45 7.37
CA GLN A 86 7.04 2.54 8.51
C GLN A 86 6.69 1.15 9.08
N TRP A 87 6.42 0.17 8.22
CA TRP A 87 6.18 -1.21 8.66
C TRP A 87 7.42 -1.87 9.29
N ILE A 88 8.62 -1.64 8.74
CA ILE A 88 9.87 -2.15 9.32
C ILE A 88 10.13 -1.52 10.69
N ASP A 89 9.93 -0.22 10.84
CA ASP A 89 10.12 0.49 12.11
C ASP A 89 9.18 -0.07 13.19
N GLU A 90 7.92 -0.34 12.85
CA GLU A 90 6.97 -1.01 13.74
C GLU A 90 7.41 -2.42 14.12
N LEU A 91 7.89 -3.21 13.15
CA LEU A 91 8.39 -4.55 13.42
C LEU A 91 9.62 -4.53 14.33
N ARG A 92 10.50 -3.54 14.19
CA ARG A 92 11.67 -3.37 15.07
C ARG A 92 11.22 -3.14 16.51
N VAL A 93 10.25 -2.26 16.74
CA VAL A 93 9.66 -2.04 18.08
C VAL A 93 9.04 -3.32 18.62
N GLN A 94 8.24 -4.03 17.82
CA GLN A 94 7.61 -5.28 18.22
C GLN A 94 8.60 -6.40 18.51
N SER A 95 9.75 -6.41 17.82
CA SER A 95 10.81 -7.41 18.00
C SER A 95 11.53 -7.31 19.34
N ALA A 96 11.41 -6.16 20.02
CA ALA A 96 11.98 -5.91 21.35
C ALA A 96 11.04 -6.29 22.51
N TRP A 97 9.82 -6.76 22.22
CA TRP A 97 8.86 -7.15 23.26
C TRP A 97 9.28 -8.46 23.96
N PRO A 98 8.93 -8.66 25.25
CA PRO A 98 9.31 -9.86 26.02
C PRO A 98 8.93 -11.20 25.35
N ASN A 99 7.83 -11.22 24.59
CA ASN A 99 7.36 -12.37 23.81
C ASN A 99 7.13 -11.97 22.35
N ALA A 100 8.17 -11.41 21.72
CA ALA A 100 8.10 -10.93 20.35
C ALA A 100 7.64 -12.02 19.38
N ARG A 101 6.60 -11.72 18.58
CA ARG A 101 6.11 -12.62 17.52
C ARG A 101 7.15 -12.87 16.42
N ARG A 102 8.09 -11.94 16.25
CA ARG A 102 9.14 -11.99 15.22
C ARG A 102 10.50 -11.65 15.85
N ARG A 103 11.51 -12.41 15.47
CA ARG A 103 12.89 -12.17 15.91
C ARG A 103 13.48 -10.96 15.16
N PRO A 104 14.41 -10.19 15.76
CA PRO A 104 15.08 -9.07 15.09
C PRO A 104 15.71 -9.46 13.75
N GLN A 105 16.38 -10.62 13.68
CA GLN A 105 16.97 -11.14 12.43
C GLN A 105 15.96 -11.33 11.30
N THR A 106 14.69 -11.63 11.62
CA THR A 106 13.63 -11.72 10.60
C THR A 106 13.26 -10.34 10.07
N VAL A 107 13.31 -9.31 10.91
CA VAL A 107 13.07 -7.93 10.51
C VAL A 107 14.20 -7.42 9.61
N ASP A 108 15.46 -7.70 9.98
CA ASP A 108 16.63 -7.37 9.16
C ASP A 108 16.55 -7.98 7.77
N GLU A 109 16.15 -9.26 7.69
CA GLU A 109 15.98 -9.94 6.40
C GLU A 109 14.86 -9.32 5.56
N TYR A 110 13.74 -8.92 6.17
CA TYR A 110 12.67 -8.21 5.45
C TYR A 110 13.11 -6.85 4.95
N GLU A 111 13.81 -6.08 5.77
CA GLU A 111 14.35 -4.78 5.39
C GLU A 111 15.32 -4.93 4.21
N ARG A 112 16.23 -5.90 4.28
CA ARG A 112 17.17 -6.21 3.20
C ARG A 112 16.45 -6.58 1.92
N LEU A 113 15.48 -7.50 1.97
CA LEU A 113 14.73 -7.95 0.79
C LEU A 113 13.92 -6.81 0.17
N LEU A 114 13.19 -6.04 0.97
CA LEU A 114 12.40 -4.90 0.50
C LEU A 114 13.30 -3.80 -0.07
N GLY A 115 14.39 -3.46 0.61
CA GLY A 115 15.37 -2.46 0.18
C GLY A 115 16.07 -2.83 -1.12
N THR A 116 16.39 -4.11 -1.31
CA THR A 116 17.12 -4.59 -2.49
C THR A 116 16.20 -4.77 -3.71
N LEU A 117 14.98 -5.29 -3.51
CA LEU A 117 14.14 -5.75 -4.62
C LEU A 117 12.91 -4.88 -4.87
N MET A 118 12.28 -4.36 -3.81
CA MET A 118 11.04 -3.59 -3.91
C MET A 118 11.32 -2.10 -4.10
N VAL A 119 12.13 -1.50 -3.23
CA VAL A 119 12.37 -0.04 -3.22
C VAL A 119 12.87 0.49 -4.56
N PRO A 120 13.83 -0.14 -5.27
CA PRO A 120 14.34 0.38 -6.54
C PRO A 120 13.31 0.41 -7.66
N LYS A 121 12.27 -0.43 -7.59
CA LYS A 121 11.27 -0.61 -8.66
C LYS A 121 9.93 0.05 -8.34
N LEU A 122 9.49 -0.08 -7.09
CA LEU A 122 8.16 0.35 -6.65
C LEU A 122 8.20 1.48 -5.62
N GLY A 123 9.35 1.72 -4.97
CA GLY A 123 9.43 2.60 -3.80
C GLY A 123 9.02 4.07 -4.05
N ARG A 124 9.13 4.56 -5.29
CA ARG A 124 8.75 5.92 -5.69
C ARG A 124 7.26 6.06 -6.03
N LEU A 125 6.58 4.96 -6.32
CA LEU A 125 5.15 4.99 -6.62
C LEU A 125 4.38 5.40 -5.37
N ARG A 126 3.20 6.00 -5.57
CA ARG A 126 2.23 6.21 -4.50
C ARG A 126 1.40 4.94 -4.30
N LEU A 127 0.89 4.75 -3.08
CA LEU A 127 0.07 3.57 -2.76
C LEU A 127 -1.13 3.42 -3.70
N HIS A 128 -1.82 4.51 -4.04
CA HIS A 128 -2.95 4.48 -4.97
C HIS A 128 -2.58 4.19 -6.44
N GLU A 129 -1.31 4.23 -6.82
CA GLU A 129 -0.83 3.91 -8.17
C GLU A 129 -0.52 2.41 -8.33
N LEU A 130 -0.47 1.66 -7.22
CA LEU A 130 -0.23 0.23 -7.25
C LEU A 130 -1.45 -0.50 -7.81
N THR A 131 -1.18 -1.43 -8.72
CA THR A 131 -2.18 -2.35 -9.27
C THR A 131 -1.66 -3.77 -9.18
N THR A 132 -2.58 -4.74 -9.12
CA THR A 132 -2.24 -6.17 -9.10
C THR A 132 -1.35 -6.56 -10.29
N ALA A 133 -1.62 -6.02 -11.48
CA ALA A 133 -0.82 -6.27 -12.68
C ALA A 133 0.62 -5.76 -12.55
N ARG A 134 0.82 -4.54 -11.99
CA ARG A 134 2.17 -4.01 -11.73
C ARG A 134 2.91 -4.86 -10.69
N CYS A 135 2.22 -5.27 -9.64
CA CYS A 135 2.78 -6.14 -8.62
C CYS A 135 3.19 -7.51 -9.19
N GLN A 136 2.35 -8.12 -10.04
CA GLN A 136 2.68 -9.38 -10.71
C GLN A 136 3.88 -9.22 -11.63
N ALA A 137 3.89 -8.19 -12.49
CA ALA A 137 5.00 -7.91 -13.40
C ALA A 137 6.33 -7.68 -12.66
N TRP A 138 6.29 -7.06 -11.49
CA TRP A 138 7.47 -6.90 -10.63
C TRP A 138 7.99 -8.25 -10.12
N ILE A 139 7.11 -9.14 -9.65
CA ILE A 139 7.48 -10.50 -9.21
C ILE A 139 8.08 -11.30 -10.37
N ASP A 140 7.43 -11.26 -11.54
CA ASP A 140 7.89 -11.96 -12.74
C ASP A 140 9.29 -11.47 -13.16
N GLY A 141 9.56 -10.16 -13.03
CA GLY A 141 10.88 -9.59 -13.27
C GLY A 141 11.97 -10.12 -12.33
N ILE A 142 11.64 -10.41 -11.06
CA ILE A 142 12.59 -11.03 -10.12
C ILE A 142 12.90 -12.48 -10.54
N ILE A 143 11.87 -13.24 -10.92
CA ILE A 143 12.04 -14.62 -11.39
C ILE A 143 12.89 -14.68 -12.66
N GLU A 144 12.62 -13.79 -13.61
CA GLU A 144 13.34 -13.73 -14.89
C GLU A 144 14.80 -13.30 -14.70
N ALA A 145 15.08 -12.39 -13.77
CA ALA A 145 16.45 -12.03 -13.42
C ALA A 145 17.23 -13.25 -12.86
N GLY A 146 16.57 -14.08 -12.05
CA GLY A 146 17.17 -15.31 -11.51
C GLY A 146 17.51 -16.36 -12.57
N ARG A 147 16.74 -16.47 -13.65
CA ARG A 147 17.04 -17.40 -14.76
C ARG A 147 18.36 -17.09 -15.47
N LYS A 148 18.77 -15.82 -15.45
CA LYS A 148 20.03 -15.35 -16.06
C LYS A 148 21.20 -15.44 -15.09
N GLY A 149 20.94 -15.69 -13.81
CA GLY A 149 21.94 -15.81 -12.75
C GLY A 149 22.35 -17.25 -12.47
N PRO A 150 23.33 -17.45 -11.55
CA PRO A 150 23.80 -18.77 -11.16
C PRO A 150 22.78 -19.56 -10.32
N HIS A 151 21.76 -18.90 -9.77
CA HIS A 151 20.75 -19.49 -8.89
C HIS A 151 19.35 -18.98 -9.24
N ASP A 152 18.35 -19.86 -9.18
CA ASP A 152 16.96 -19.43 -9.31
C ASP A 152 16.56 -18.50 -8.13
N MET A 153 15.71 -17.52 -8.42
CA MET A 153 15.25 -16.55 -7.43
C MET A 153 13.85 -16.87 -6.91
N VAL A 154 13.37 -18.12 -7.04
CA VAL A 154 11.98 -18.49 -6.70
C VAL A 154 11.71 -18.31 -5.21
N VAL A 155 12.64 -18.76 -4.36
CA VAL A 155 12.52 -18.62 -2.89
C VAL A 155 12.54 -17.16 -2.47
N THR A 156 13.49 -16.38 -3.01
CA THR A 156 13.63 -14.96 -2.75
C THR A 156 12.40 -14.17 -3.19
N ALA A 157 11.87 -14.46 -4.38
CA ALA A 157 10.63 -13.85 -4.89
C ALA A 157 9.44 -14.16 -3.99
N ALA A 158 9.31 -15.40 -3.50
CA ALA A 158 8.26 -15.77 -2.55
C ALA A 158 8.40 -15.03 -1.21
N GLN A 159 9.62 -14.90 -0.69
CA GLN A 159 9.88 -14.19 0.58
C GLN A 159 9.58 -12.69 0.46
N VAL A 160 10.10 -12.01 -0.58
CA VAL A 160 9.84 -10.58 -0.77
C VAL A 160 8.36 -10.33 -1.11
N ARG A 161 7.69 -11.22 -1.84
CA ARG A 161 6.24 -11.16 -2.06
C ARG A 161 5.48 -11.19 -0.73
N MET A 162 5.85 -12.10 0.16
CA MET A 162 5.20 -12.21 1.48
C MET A 162 5.45 -10.99 2.36
N ALA A 163 6.69 -10.48 2.39
CA ALA A 163 7.01 -9.25 3.13
C ALA A 163 6.26 -8.04 2.55
N PHE A 164 6.25 -7.88 1.23
CA PHE A 164 5.58 -6.76 0.59
C PHE A 164 4.05 -6.85 0.74
N LYS A 165 3.47 -8.05 0.67
CA LYS A 165 2.06 -8.25 1.01
C LYS A 165 1.76 -7.75 2.43
N ALA A 166 2.60 -8.08 3.42
CA ALA A 166 2.41 -7.65 4.79
C ALA A 166 2.54 -6.13 4.97
N VAL A 167 3.43 -5.47 4.23
CA VAL A 167 3.50 -3.99 4.16
C VAL A 167 2.15 -3.42 3.71
N LEU A 168 1.57 -3.97 2.64
CA LEU A 168 0.30 -3.46 2.10
C LEU A 168 -0.91 -3.84 2.98
N ASP A 169 -0.87 -4.98 3.66
CA ASP A 169 -1.86 -5.32 4.70
C ASP A 169 -1.81 -4.28 5.83
N ARG A 170 -0.61 -3.87 6.26
CA ARG A 170 -0.47 -2.81 7.25
C ARG A 170 -1.00 -1.46 6.73
N ALA A 171 -0.76 -1.14 5.47
CA ALA A 171 -1.32 0.07 4.85
C ALA A 171 -2.86 0.09 4.84
N ILE A 172 -3.52 -1.06 4.73
CA ILE A 172 -4.98 -1.17 4.90
C ILE A 172 -5.39 -0.85 6.34
N VAL A 173 -4.65 -1.34 7.33
CA VAL A 173 -4.93 -1.00 8.75
C VAL A 173 -4.79 0.50 9.02
N HIS A 174 -3.97 1.21 8.25
CA HIS A 174 -3.88 2.68 8.29
C HIS A 174 -4.92 3.40 7.43
N ASP A 175 -5.91 2.68 6.86
CA ASP A 175 -6.88 3.21 5.91
C ASP A 175 -6.22 3.92 4.70
N ALA A 176 -4.98 3.55 4.35
CA ALA A 176 -4.25 4.11 3.21
C ALA A 176 -4.58 3.37 1.91
N LEU A 177 -5.05 2.12 2.00
CA LEU A 177 -5.54 1.28 0.91
C LEU A 177 -6.87 0.63 1.29
N ARG A 178 -7.74 0.39 0.30
CA ARG A 178 -9.00 -0.37 0.50
C ARG A 178 -8.83 -1.87 0.33
N SER A 179 -7.87 -2.27 -0.50
CA SER A 179 -7.58 -3.66 -0.82
C SER A 179 -6.10 -3.84 -1.09
N ASN A 180 -5.61 -5.06 -0.94
CA ASN A 180 -4.20 -5.35 -1.12
C ASN A 180 -3.95 -5.83 -2.56
N PRO A 181 -3.22 -5.07 -3.40
CA PRO A 181 -2.94 -5.48 -4.77
C PRO A 181 -2.05 -6.73 -4.86
N MET A 182 -1.45 -7.18 -3.75
CA MET A 182 -0.66 -8.41 -3.70
C MET A 182 -1.51 -9.68 -3.53
N ASP A 183 -2.79 -9.57 -3.16
CA ASP A 183 -3.61 -10.73 -2.76
C ASP A 183 -3.75 -11.79 -3.85
N LYS A 184 -3.83 -11.36 -5.11
CA LYS A 184 -4.01 -12.25 -6.27
C LYS A 184 -2.73 -12.46 -7.08
N THR A 185 -1.59 -11.99 -6.56
CA THR A 185 -0.30 -12.26 -7.19
C THR A 185 0.15 -13.70 -6.92
N THR A 186 0.92 -14.27 -7.83
CA THR A 186 1.44 -15.64 -7.74
C THR A 186 2.95 -15.68 -7.94
N THR A 187 3.57 -16.75 -7.44
CA THR A 187 4.98 -17.10 -7.67
C THR A 187 5.07 -18.54 -8.13
N PRO A 188 6.09 -18.93 -8.90
CA PRO A 188 6.34 -20.33 -9.23
C PRO A 188 6.42 -21.21 -7.98
N ARG A 189 6.07 -22.50 -8.13
CA ARG A 189 6.17 -23.46 -7.03
C ARG A 189 7.64 -23.66 -6.66
N ARG A 190 7.95 -23.54 -5.37
CA ARG A 190 9.28 -23.82 -4.84
C ARG A 190 9.62 -25.31 -5.02
N LYS A 191 10.82 -25.61 -5.51
CA LYS A 191 11.38 -26.97 -5.49
C LYS A 191 11.64 -27.38 -4.04
N GLN A 192 11.17 -28.57 -3.63
CA GLN A 192 11.46 -29.05 -2.28
C GLN A 192 12.98 -29.21 -2.11
N PRO A 193 13.57 -28.66 -1.04
CA PRO A 193 14.95 -28.93 -0.75
C PRO A 193 15.11 -30.43 -0.51
N ASN A 194 16.17 -31.03 -1.04
CA ASN A 194 16.60 -32.38 -0.70
C ASN A 194 17.83 -32.26 0.22
N PRO A 195 17.63 -32.04 1.54
CA PRO A 195 18.75 -31.89 2.45
C PRO A 195 19.51 -33.22 2.54
N ALA A 196 20.76 -33.23 2.08
CA ALA A 196 21.65 -34.35 2.32
C ALA A 196 22.11 -34.30 3.78
N ALA A 197 21.67 -35.26 4.58
CA ALA A 197 22.18 -35.43 5.93
C ALA A 197 23.64 -35.90 5.85
N LEU A 198 24.51 -35.29 6.66
CA LEU A 198 25.88 -35.76 6.81
C LEU A 198 25.87 -37.18 7.36
N THR A 199 26.55 -38.11 6.68
CA THR A 199 26.80 -39.44 7.25
C THR A 199 27.88 -39.36 8.32
N VAL A 200 27.97 -40.39 9.17
CA VAL A 200 29.06 -40.51 10.16
C VAL A 200 30.43 -40.40 9.48
N THR A 201 30.59 -41.02 8.32
CA THR A 201 31.81 -40.94 7.50
C THR A 201 32.12 -39.51 7.06
N ASP A 202 31.10 -38.75 6.65
CA ASP A 202 31.28 -37.36 6.24
C ASP A 202 31.69 -36.46 7.41
N VAL A 203 31.15 -36.73 8.61
CA VAL A 203 31.57 -36.03 9.85
C VAL A 203 33.05 -36.30 10.17
N PHE A 204 33.51 -37.55 10.03
CA PHE A 204 34.92 -37.89 10.23
C PHE A 204 35.84 -37.22 9.21
N ARG A 205 35.44 -37.21 7.92
CA ARG A 205 36.18 -36.51 6.86
C ARG A 205 36.26 -35.01 7.12
N LEU A 206 35.15 -34.39 7.50
CA LEU A 206 35.12 -32.97 7.83
C LEU A 206 36.06 -32.68 9.00
N ARG A 207 35.98 -33.45 10.10
CA ARG A 207 36.86 -33.28 11.27
C ARG A 207 38.34 -33.42 10.94
N ALA A 208 38.72 -34.32 10.05
CA ALA A 208 40.11 -34.49 9.63
C ALA A 208 40.61 -33.31 8.78
N ALA A 209 39.74 -32.65 8.02
CA ALA A 209 40.09 -31.55 7.12
C ALA A 209 40.17 -30.16 7.79
N VAL A 210 39.62 -29.99 9.01
CA VAL A 210 39.69 -28.71 9.77
C VAL A 210 40.75 -28.74 10.89
N ARG A 211 41.64 -29.74 10.89
CA ARG A 211 42.83 -29.80 11.75
C ARG A 211 44.06 -29.32 11.00
#